data_AF-A0A8D8I196-F1
#
_entry.id   AF-A0A8D8I196-F1
#
_cell.length_a   1.000
_cell.length_b   1.000
_cell.length_c   1.000
_cell.angle_alpha   90.00
_cell.angle_beta   90.00
_cell.angle_gamma   90.00
#
_symmetry.space_group_name_H-M   'P 1'
#
loop_
_entity.id
_entity.type
_entity.pdbx_description
1 polymer ?
#
loop_
_entity_poly.entity_id
_entity_poly.type
_entity_poly.pdbx_seq_one_letter_code
_entity_poly.pdbx_strand_id
1 'polypeptide(L)'
;KKPHERLAADDAQYVEVIHTNGKALGFFKNIGTTDFYPNGGTSQPGCGWSLSCSHQRAVDYFKESLKAKGYFANRCADVDNLHAECSLGRVEIGGFEARRLKGKPGGVYFVHTAPNKPFLRSGGTTR
;
A
#
# COMPACT_ATOMS: atom_id res chain seq x y z
N LYS A 1 -14.36 -7.14 -13.10
CA LYS A 1 -13.84 -8.52 -13.09
C LYS A 1 -14.29 -9.23 -11.82
N LYS A 2 -14.89 -10.41 -11.98
CA LYS A 2 -15.29 -11.29 -10.86
C LYS A 2 -14.04 -11.87 -10.18
N PRO A 3 -14.10 -12.31 -8.91
CA PRO A 3 -12.93 -12.83 -8.20
C PRO A 3 -12.13 -13.89 -8.97
N HIS A 4 -12.78 -14.90 -9.56
CA HIS A 4 -12.10 -15.96 -10.34
C HIS A 4 -11.44 -15.50 -11.67
N GLU A 5 -11.57 -14.23 -12.05
CA GLU A 5 -10.98 -13.65 -13.29
C GLU A 5 -9.83 -12.67 -12.99
N ARG A 6 -9.41 -12.56 -11.73
CA ARG A 6 -8.37 -11.64 -11.25
C ARG A 6 -7.76 -12.19 -9.97
N LEU A 7 -6.78 -11.46 -9.43
CA LEU A 7 -6.32 -11.68 -8.06
C LEU A 7 -7.47 -11.48 -7.05
N ALA A 8 -7.59 -12.36 -6.07
CA ALA A 8 -8.52 -12.33 -4.95
C ALA A 8 -7.84 -12.71 -3.62
N ALA A 9 -8.48 -12.39 -2.49
CA ALA A 9 -7.89 -12.55 -1.16
C ALA A 9 -7.64 -14.01 -0.75
N ASP A 10 -8.34 -14.95 -1.38
CA ASP A 10 -8.34 -16.39 -1.14
C ASP A 10 -7.42 -17.17 -2.10
N ASP A 11 -6.76 -16.50 -3.05
CA ASP A 11 -5.82 -17.13 -3.99
C ASP A 11 -4.52 -17.64 -3.31
N ALA A 12 -4.24 -17.20 -2.09
CA ALA A 12 -3.09 -17.63 -1.29
C ALA A 12 -3.39 -17.56 0.21
N GLN A 13 -2.45 -18.03 1.03
CA GLN A 13 -2.54 -17.90 2.50
C GLN A 13 -2.59 -16.44 2.97
N TYR A 14 -2.01 -15.54 2.18
CA TYR A 14 -2.04 -14.10 2.39
C TYR A 14 -1.78 -13.40 1.06
N VAL A 15 -2.63 -12.45 0.71
CA VAL A 15 -2.53 -11.64 -0.51
C VAL A 15 -2.38 -10.18 -0.12
N GLU A 16 -1.24 -9.59 -0.46
CA GLU A 16 -0.95 -8.18 -0.24
C GLU A 16 -1.02 -7.40 -1.54
N VAL A 17 -1.70 -6.25 -1.52
CA VAL A 17 -1.89 -5.41 -2.70
C VAL A 17 -1.44 -3.99 -2.40
N ILE A 18 -0.67 -3.39 -3.30
CA ILE A 18 -0.22 -2.00 -3.20
C ILE A 18 -0.83 -1.21 -4.36
N HIS A 19 -1.82 -0.37 -4.05
CA HIS A 19 -2.53 0.47 -5.00
C HIS A 19 -1.84 1.82 -5.10
N THR A 20 -1.15 2.10 -6.20
CA THR A 20 -0.49 3.40 -6.41
C THR A 20 -1.06 4.22 -7.57
N ASN A 21 -1.86 3.58 -8.42
CA ASN A 21 -2.52 4.22 -9.56
C ASN A 21 -3.94 3.66 -9.80
N GLY A 22 -4.68 3.46 -8.72
CA GLY A 22 -6.08 3.10 -8.78
C GLY A 22 -6.93 4.19 -9.43
N LYS A 23 -7.97 3.79 -10.16
CA LYS A 23 -8.82 4.63 -11.04
C LYS A 23 -8.19 5.01 -12.38
N ALA A 24 -6.98 4.51 -12.67
CA ALA A 24 -6.35 4.60 -13.99
C ALA A 24 -5.84 3.22 -14.44
N LEU A 25 -4.53 2.96 -14.37
CA LEU A 25 -3.95 1.69 -14.82
C LEU A 25 -4.14 0.54 -13.80
N GLY A 26 -4.39 0.87 -12.53
CA GLY A 26 -4.59 -0.09 -11.45
C GLY A 26 -6.03 -0.23 -10.96
N PHE A 27 -6.31 -1.31 -10.22
CA PHE A 27 -7.55 -1.46 -9.48
C PHE A 27 -7.62 -0.46 -8.32
N PHE A 28 -8.79 0.11 -8.07
CA PHE A 28 -9.12 0.88 -6.86
C PHE A 28 -10.24 0.16 -6.13
N LYS A 29 -9.92 -1.00 -5.58
CA LYS A 29 -10.83 -1.91 -4.89
C LYS A 29 -10.01 -2.83 -4.02
N ASN A 30 -10.52 -3.14 -2.84
CA ASN A 30 -9.94 -4.14 -1.94
C ASN A 30 -10.03 -5.53 -2.61
N ILE A 31 -8.89 -6.08 -3.00
CA ILE A 31 -8.80 -7.36 -3.70
C ILE A 31 -7.82 -8.33 -3.03
N GLY A 32 -7.13 -7.91 -1.97
CA GLY A 32 -6.25 -8.77 -1.16
C GLY A 32 -6.80 -9.08 0.23
N THR A 33 -5.98 -9.79 1.01
CA THR A 33 -6.14 -9.87 2.47
C THR A 33 -5.85 -8.52 3.12
N THR A 34 -4.85 -7.81 2.59
CA THR A 34 -4.52 -6.44 2.95
C THR A 34 -4.30 -5.60 1.71
N ASP A 35 -4.92 -4.42 1.69
CA ASP A 35 -4.82 -3.48 0.58
C ASP A 35 -4.21 -2.17 1.10
N PHE A 36 -3.02 -1.86 0.59
CA PHE A 36 -2.29 -0.64 0.90
C PHE A 36 -2.57 0.42 -0.17
N TYR A 37 -2.92 1.62 0.26
CA TYR A 37 -3.18 2.79 -0.58
C TYR A 37 -2.19 3.92 -0.25
N PRO A 38 -0.91 3.81 -0.66
CA PRO A 38 0.04 4.89 -0.51
C PRO A 38 -0.49 6.21 -1.05
N ASN A 39 -0.49 7.25 -0.22
CA ASN A 39 -0.97 8.60 -0.55
C ASN A 39 -2.38 8.62 -1.14
N GLY A 40 -3.27 7.72 -0.69
CA GLY A 40 -4.64 7.59 -1.19
C GLY A 40 -4.76 6.75 -2.47
N GLY A 41 -3.65 6.24 -3.00
CA GLY A 41 -3.58 5.13 -3.95
C GLY A 41 -3.97 5.41 -5.40
N THR A 42 -4.13 6.67 -5.81
CA THR A 42 -4.53 7.06 -7.18
C THR A 42 -3.40 7.76 -7.96
N SER A 43 -2.67 8.66 -7.31
CA SER A 43 -1.51 9.35 -7.86
C SER A 43 -0.44 9.46 -6.78
N GLN A 44 0.83 9.40 -7.19
CA GLN A 44 1.95 9.36 -6.25
C GLN A 44 2.78 10.65 -6.28
N PRO A 45 3.29 11.09 -5.11
CA PRO A 45 4.21 12.22 -5.04
C PRO A 45 5.40 12.06 -6.00
N GLY A 46 5.75 13.17 -6.66
CA GLY A 46 6.83 13.24 -7.65
C GLY A 46 6.47 12.74 -9.05
N CYS A 47 5.26 12.22 -9.28
CA CYS A 47 4.84 11.73 -10.60
C CYS A 47 4.03 12.73 -11.44
N GLY A 48 3.50 13.80 -10.84
CA GLY A 48 2.64 14.77 -11.54
C GLY A 48 1.45 14.07 -12.22
N TRP A 49 1.30 14.29 -13.54
CA TRP A 49 0.25 13.67 -14.37
C TRP A 49 0.65 12.33 -15.01
N SER A 50 1.85 11.83 -14.75
CA SER A 50 2.34 10.59 -15.37
C SER A 50 1.69 9.37 -14.74
N LEU A 51 0.77 8.75 -15.48
CA LEU A 51 0.08 7.51 -15.08
C LEU A 51 1.08 6.34 -14.93
N SER A 52 2.03 6.22 -15.87
CA SER A 52 3.04 5.16 -15.83
C SER A 52 3.97 5.32 -14.63
N CYS A 53 4.36 6.55 -14.26
CA CYS A 53 5.14 6.81 -13.05
C CYS A 53 4.38 6.36 -11.80
N SER A 54 3.13 6.82 -11.62
CA SER A 54 2.32 6.45 -10.45
C SER A 54 2.06 4.94 -10.42
N HIS A 55 1.87 4.29 -11.56
CA HIS A 55 1.68 2.85 -11.64
C HIS A 55 2.94 2.07 -11.24
N GLN A 56 4.12 2.52 -11.70
CA GLN A 56 5.41 1.89 -11.39
C GLN A 56 5.79 1.97 -9.90
N ARG A 57 5.25 2.95 -9.16
CA ARG A 57 5.54 3.16 -7.73
C ARG A 57 5.21 1.95 -6.85
N ALA A 58 4.21 1.14 -7.19
CA ALA A 58 3.92 -0.08 -6.43
C ALA A 58 5.16 -1.00 -6.34
N VAL A 59 5.88 -1.15 -7.45
CA VAL A 59 7.11 -1.94 -7.52
C VAL A 59 8.25 -1.25 -6.77
N ASP A 60 8.38 0.07 -6.88
CA ASP A 60 9.41 0.81 -6.14
C ASP A 60 9.22 0.68 -4.63
N TYR A 61 8.00 0.85 -4.13
CA TYR A 61 7.67 0.70 -2.72
C TYR A 61 7.93 -0.72 -2.24
N PHE A 62 7.50 -1.74 -3.00
CA PHE A 62 7.81 -3.13 -2.64
C PHE A 62 9.33 -3.37 -2.57
N LYS A 63 10.10 -2.92 -3.55
CA LYS A 63 11.57 -3.05 -3.55
C LYS A 63 12.22 -2.40 -2.33
N GLU A 64 11.77 -1.20 -1.95
CA GLU A 64 12.28 -0.52 -0.76
C GLU A 64 11.84 -1.19 0.54
N SER A 65 10.64 -1.77 0.59
CA SER A 65 10.12 -2.47 1.76
C SER A 65 10.96 -3.68 2.18
N LEU A 66 11.67 -4.30 1.23
CA LEU A 66 12.60 -5.40 1.50
C LEU A 66 13.80 -4.97 2.33
N LYS A 67 14.13 -3.67 2.32
CA LYS A 67 15.28 -3.09 3.02
C LYS A 67 14.87 -2.20 4.20
N ALA A 68 13.74 -1.51 4.06
CA ALA A 68 13.20 -0.64 5.10
C ALA A 68 12.69 -1.48 6.29
N LYS A 69 12.93 -0.99 7.50
CA LYS A 69 12.37 -1.56 8.74
C LYS A 69 11.61 -0.46 9.47
N GLY A 70 10.52 -0.80 10.13
CA GLY A 70 9.75 0.14 10.93
C GLY A 70 8.98 1.18 10.12
N TYR A 71 8.69 0.89 8.85
CA TYR A 71 7.88 1.76 8.00
C TYR A 71 6.45 1.24 7.94
N PHE A 72 5.58 1.87 8.73
CA PHE A 72 4.23 1.39 9.00
C PHE A 72 3.18 2.13 8.18
N ALA A 73 2.19 1.38 7.70
CA ALA A 73 0.93 1.89 7.21
C ALA A 73 -0.14 1.79 8.31
N ASN A 74 -1.04 2.75 8.36
CA ASN A 74 -2.11 2.81 9.35
C ASN A 74 -3.42 2.27 8.79
N ARG A 75 -4.15 1.51 9.60
CA ARG A 75 -5.42 0.88 9.22
C ARG A 75 -6.55 1.90 9.25
N CYS A 76 -7.23 2.03 8.12
CA CYS A 76 -8.44 2.82 7.96
C CYS A 76 -9.69 1.96 8.11
N ALA A 77 -10.86 2.59 8.26
CA ALA A 77 -12.13 1.87 8.33
C ALA A 77 -12.42 1.13 7.02
N ASP A 78 -12.22 1.82 5.89
CA ASP A 78 -12.47 1.32 4.55
C ASP A 78 -11.70 2.17 3.51
N VAL A 79 -11.94 1.87 2.22
CA VAL A 79 -11.28 2.54 1.08
C VAL A 79 -11.81 3.95 0.81
N ASP A 80 -12.99 4.29 1.33
CA ASP A 80 -13.59 5.62 1.17
C ASP A 80 -13.06 6.60 2.24
N ASN A 81 -12.54 6.07 3.35
CA ASN A 81 -11.95 6.80 4.47
C ASN A 81 -10.41 6.68 4.52
N LEU A 82 -9.74 6.86 3.39
CA LEU A 82 -8.27 6.83 3.30
C LEU A 82 -7.64 8.18 3.66
N HIS A 83 -7.00 8.28 4.82
CA HIS A 83 -6.33 9.52 5.25
C HIS A 83 -5.20 9.25 6.27
N ALA A 84 -4.44 10.31 6.61
CA ALA A 84 -3.24 10.21 7.44
C ALA A 84 -3.51 9.81 8.89
N GLU A 85 -4.67 10.20 9.41
CA GLU A 85 -5.13 10.06 10.79
C GLU A 85 -5.75 8.69 11.09
N CYS A 86 -5.77 7.78 10.10
CA CYS A 86 -6.16 6.39 10.32
C CYS A 86 -5.39 5.79 11.50
N SER A 87 -6.10 5.11 12.40
CA SER A 87 -5.54 4.68 13.69
C SER A 87 -6.10 3.35 14.20
N LEU A 88 -6.81 2.58 13.35
CA LEU A 88 -7.40 1.28 13.72
C LEU A 88 -6.37 0.13 13.83
N GLY A 89 -5.08 0.45 13.88
CA GLY A 89 -3.96 -0.47 13.86
C GLY A 89 -2.88 -0.04 12.87
N ARG A 90 -1.71 -0.70 12.90
CA ARG A 90 -0.63 -0.43 11.96
C ARG A 90 0.12 -1.71 11.60
N VAL A 91 0.63 -1.77 10.38
CA VAL A 91 1.41 -2.90 9.85
C VAL A 91 2.52 -2.39 8.95
N GLU A 92 3.64 -3.10 8.87
CA GLU A 92 4.66 -2.78 7.87
C GLU A 92 4.12 -3.07 6.47
N ILE A 93 4.26 -2.09 5.58
CA ILE A 93 4.01 -2.29 4.14
C ILE A 93 5.13 -3.16 3.57
N GLY A 94 4.77 -4.13 2.74
CA GLY A 94 5.74 -5.09 2.23
C GLY A 94 6.30 -6.01 3.31
N GLY A 95 7.27 -6.82 2.89
CA GLY A 95 7.95 -7.80 3.74
C GLY A 95 7.61 -9.25 3.38
N PHE A 96 8.64 -10.09 3.41
CA PHE A 96 8.59 -11.49 2.97
C PHE A 96 8.68 -12.50 4.11
N GLU A 97 8.90 -12.04 5.34
CA GLU A 97 9.08 -12.93 6.49
C GLU A 97 7.78 -13.69 6.80
N ALA A 98 7.73 -14.99 6.51
CA ALA A 98 6.56 -15.84 6.77
C ALA A 98 6.07 -15.76 8.23
N ARG A 99 6.97 -15.53 9.20
CA ARG A 99 6.62 -15.26 10.60
C ARG A 99 5.89 -13.93 10.79
N ARG A 100 6.25 -12.90 10.03
CA ARG A 100 5.53 -11.62 10.05
C ARG A 100 4.19 -11.72 9.34
N LEU A 101 4.08 -12.56 8.30
CA LEU A 101 2.83 -12.81 7.57
C LEU A 101 1.78 -13.55 8.43
N LYS A 102 2.23 -14.49 9.30
CA LYS A 102 1.35 -15.13 10.28
C LYS A 102 0.78 -14.09 11.25
N GLY A 103 -0.48 -13.72 11.04
CA GLY A 103 -1.19 -12.77 11.89
C GLY A 103 -1.07 -11.30 11.45
N LYS A 104 -0.59 -10.99 10.23
CA LYS A 104 -0.80 -9.64 9.68
C LYS A 104 -2.32 -9.36 9.64
N PRO A 105 -2.83 -8.34 10.34
CA PRO A 105 -4.24 -8.08 10.37
C PRO A 105 -4.73 -7.67 8.97
N GLY A 106 -5.77 -8.34 8.47
CA GLY A 106 -6.41 -7.96 7.23
C GLY A 106 -7.02 -6.55 7.29
N GLY A 107 -7.15 -5.91 6.13
CA GLY A 107 -7.85 -4.63 6.01
C GLY A 107 -7.21 -3.65 5.06
N VAL A 108 -7.66 -2.40 5.19
CA VAL A 108 -7.30 -1.28 4.32
C VAL A 108 -6.32 -0.38 5.04
N TYR A 109 -5.21 -0.07 4.38
CA TYR A 109 -4.11 0.68 4.99
C TYR A 109 -3.73 1.90 4.18
N PHE A 110 -3.54 3.02 4.86
CA PHE A 110 -2.99 4.25 4.31
C PHE A 110 -1.52 4.42 4.74
N VAL A 111 -0.67 4.94 3.85
CA VAL A 111 0.71 5.29 4.17
C VAL A 111 1.18 6.49 3.36
N HIS A 112 1.93 7.39 3.98
CA HIS A 112 2.56 8.53 3.30
C HIS A 112 3.95 8.18 2.79
N THR A 113 4.24 8.39 1.51
CA THR A 113 5.57 8.18 0.92
C THR A 113 6.17 9.48 0.40
N ALA A 114 7.50 9.58 0.37
CA ALA A 114 8.18 10.75 -0.20
C ALA A 114 8.03 10.83 -1.74
N PRO A 115 8.25 12.01 -2.35
CA PRO A 115 8.25 12.17 -3.82
C PRO A 115 9.50 11.61 -4.52
N ASN A 116 10.59 11.41 -3.77
CA ASN A 116 11.90 10.98 -4.28
C ASN A 116 12.46 9.82 -3.43
N LYS A 117 13.38 9.03 -4.00
CA LYS A 117 14.04 7.93 -3.30
C LYS A 117 14.89 8.44 -2.12
N PRO A 118 14.96 7.71 -0.98
CA PRO A 118 14.10 6.59 -0.65
C PRO A 118 12.67 7.08 -0.36
N PHE A 119 11.69 6.44 -0.98
CA PHE A 119 10.27 6.77 -0.82
C PHE A 119 9.74 6.35 0.54
N LEU A 120 10.12 5.16 1.00
CA LEU A 120 9.74 4.57 2.29
C LEU A 120 10.74 5.00 3.37
N ARG A 121 10.77 6.29 3.66
CA ARG A 121 11.56 6.86 4.76
C ARG A 121 10.62 7.47 5.78
N SER A 122 10.92 7.28 7.07
CA SER A 122 10.24 8.02 8.13
C SER A 122 10.39 9.50 7.82
N GLY A 123 9.27 10.14 7.48
CA GLY A 123 9.23 11.59 7.38
C GLY A 123 9.66 12.12 8.73
N GLY A 124 10.70 12.96 8.75
CA GLY A 124 10.99 13.76 9.92
C GLY A 124 9.68 14.43 10.32
N THR A 125 9.27 14.18 11.56
CA THR A 125 8.24 14.96 12.23
C THR A 125 8.54 16.43 11.99
N THR A 126 7.82 17.08 11.09
CA THR A 126 7.54 18.50 11.25
C THR A 126 6.66 18.58 12.50
N ARG A 127 7.33 18.88 13.62
CA ARG A 127 6.69 19.58 14.74
C ARG A 127 6.18 20.92 14.25
#